data_AF-K1ZWD5-F1
#
_entry.id   AF-K1ZWD5-F1
#
_cell.length_a   1.000
_cell.length_b   1.000
_cell.length_c   1.000
_cell.angle_alpha   90.00
_cell.angle_beta   90.00
_cell.angle_gamma   90.00
#
_symmetry.space_group_name_H-M   'P 1'
#
loop_
_entity.id
_entity.type
_entity.pdbx_description
1 polymer ?
#
loop_
_entity_poly.entity_id
_entity_poly.type
_entity_poly.pdbx_seq_one_letter_code
_entity_poly.pdbx_strand_id
1 'polypeptide(L)'
;MQLSSSEKNLVWLLRFWIIAFGITTLIFIFCQNPFLELINSLSAKFTPALIPIPLAQEKFWLVLTTSLMVTLVFMCFWGQSNIKKNHWVMPAILVSKFTSTLFFFLFFILHLKSLAYMVGVLSDGFVFLVTLVIYQKAKPYLASQGV
;
A
#
# COMPACT_ATOMS: atom_id res chain seq x y z
N MET A 1 -10.72 -14.57 23.84
CA MET A 1 -9.49 -15.31 23.45
C MET A 1 -8.29 -14.41 23.70
N GLN A 2 -7.26 -14.90 24.39
CA GLN A 2 -6.01 -14.14 24.56
C GLN A 2 -5.18 -14.23 23.27
N LEU A 3 -4.74 -13.07 22.78
CA LEU A 3 -3.82 -12.94 21.65
C LEU A 3 -2.38 -12.89 22.17
N SER A 4 -1.47 -13.58 21.47
CA SER A 4 -0.03 -13.43 21.66
C SER A 4 0.44 -12.02 21.29
N SER A 5 1.61 -11.60 21.79
CA SER A 5 2.18 -10.28 21.47
C SER A 5 2.37 -10.09 19.95
N SER A 6 2.74 -11.13 19.22
CA SER A 6 2.90 -11.08 17.75
C SER A 6 1.57 -10.89 17.02
N GLU A 7 0.50 -11.54 17.46
CA GLU A 7 -0.84 -11.35 16.88
C GLU A 7 -1.40 -9.95 17.19
N LYS A 8 -1.15 -9.43 18.40
CA LYS A 8 -1.51 -8.05 18.76
C LYS A 8 -0.81 -7.04 17.85
N ASN A 9 0.48 -7.23 17.60
CA ASN A 9 1.24 -6.37 16.68
C ASN A 9 0.66 -6.41 15.26
N LEU A 10 0.25 -7.59 14.78
CA LEU A 10 -0.39 -7.73 13.48
C LEU A 10 -1.74 -7.01 13.41
N VAL A 11 -2.57 -7.10 14.45
CA VAL A 11 -3.83 -6.35 14.54
C VAL A 11 -3.60 -4.85 14.56
N TRP A 12 -2.61 -4.37 15.33
CA TRP A 12 -2.23 -2.96 15.36
C TRP A 12 -1.76 -2.46 13.99
N LEU A 13 -0.95 -3.27 13.30
CA LEU A 13 -0.51 -2.97 11.95
C LEU A 13 -1.70 -2.84 10.99
N LEU A 14 -2.65 -3.78 11.03
CA LEU A 14 -3.85 -3.73 10.19
C LEU A 14 -4.69 -2.47 10.47
N ARG A 15 -4.83 -2.07 11.73
CA ARG A 15 -5.50 -0.82 12.11
C ARG A 15 -4.81 0.41 11.56
N PHE A 16 -3.48 0.44 11.65
CA PHE A 16 -2.68 1.50 11.07
C PHE A 16 -2.89 1.58 9.55
N TRP A 17 -2.89 0.43 8.87
CA TRP A 17 -3.12 0.37 7.42
C TRP A 17 -4.54 0.76 7.00
N ILE A 18 -5.57 0.44 7.79
CA ILE A 18 -6.94 0.94 7.55
C ILE A 18 -6.95 2.47 7.48
N ILE A 19 -6.31 3.11 8.46
CA ILE A 19 -6.24 4.58 8.53
C ILE A 19 -5.42 5.12 7.35
N ALA A 20 -4.23 4.57 7.11
CA ALA A 20 -3.34 5.04 6.06
C ALA A 20 -3.97 4.88 4.66
N PHE A 21 -4.52 3.71 4.32
CA PHE A 21 -5.19 3.50 3.03
C PHE A 21 -6.48 4.31 2.92
N GLY A 22 -7.22 4.49 4.02
CA GLY A 22 -8.40 5.36 4.06
C GLY A 22 -8.05 6.81 3.73
N ILE A 23 -7.00 7.36 4.35
CA ILE A 23 -6.50 8.71 4.06
C ILE A 23 -6.04 8.82 2.61
N THR A 24 -5.25 7.85 2.11
CA THR A 24 -4.79 7.83 0.71
C THR A 24 -5.98 7.78 -0.26
N THR A 25 -7.03 7.04 0.06
CA THR A 25 -8.27 7.01 -0.73
C THR A 25 -8.90 8.40 -0.83
N LEU A 26 -9.02 9.11 0.29
CA LEU A 26 -9.55 10.47 0.31
C LEU A 26 -8.67 11.45 -0.48
N ILE A 27 -7.33 11.34 -0.34
CA ILE A 27 -6.38 12.16 -1.09
C ILE A 27 -6.55 11.94 -2.60
N PHE A 28 -6.69 10.69 -3.06
CA PHE A 28 -6.87 10.45 -4.50
C PHE A 28 -8.21 10.97 -5.01
N ILE A 29 -9.30 10.80 -4.26
CA ILE A 29 -10.63 11.26 -4.67
C ILE A 29 -10.67 12.80 -4.78
N PHE A 30 -10.11 13.53 -3.81
CA PHE A 30 -10.27 14.98 -3.72
C PHE A 30 -9.07 15.79 -4.22
N CYS A 31 -7.86 15.21 -4.17
CA CYS A 31 -6.60 15.94 -4.35
C CYS A 31 -5.66 15.28 -5.36
N GLN A 32 -6.17 14.54 -6.36
CA GLN A 32 -5.33 13.85 -7.35
C GLN A 32 -4.31 14.77 -8.07
N ASN A 33 -4.76 15.84 -8.71
CA ASN A 33 -3.88 16.73 -9.48
C ASN A 33 -2.97 17.55 -8.56
N PRO A 34 -3.47 18.16 -7.46
CA PRO A 34 -2.60 18.81 -6.49
C PRO A 34 -1.49 17.90 -5.96
N PHE A 35 -1.78 16.61 -5.75
CA PHE A 35 -0.78 15.64 -5.31
C PHE A 35 0.29 15.37 -6.37
N LEU A 36 -0.10 15.20 -7.65
CA LEU A 36 0.85 15.05 -8.76
C LEU A 36 1.67 16.32 -9.01
N GLU A 37 1.06 17.50 -8.90
CA GLU A 37 1.73 18.80 -8.99
C GLU A 37 2.77 18.98 -7.89
N LEU A 38 2.46 18.57 -6.66
CA LEU A 38 3.41 18.56 -5.56
C LEU A 38 4.61 17.67 -5.87
N ILE A 39 4.38 16.45 -6.34
CA ILE A 39 5.46 15.53 -6.74
C ILE A 39 6.31 16.14 -7.85
N ASN A 40 5.69 16.72 -8.88
CA ASN A 40 6.40 17.34 -9.99
C ASN A 40 7.22 18.56 -9.53
N SER A 41 6.67 19.37 -8.62
CA SER A 41 7.36 20.54 -8.04
C SER A 41 8.56 20.13 -7.19
N LEU A 42 8.42 19.06 -6.40
CA LEU A 42 9.53 18.45 -5.65
C LEU A 42 10.58 17.87 -6.60
N SER A 43 10.16 17.22 -7.69
CA SER A 43 11.07 16.70 -8.72
C SER A 43 11.89 17.82 -9.35
N ALA A 44 11.25 18.94 -9.72
CA ALA A 44 11.94 20.09 -10.28
C ALA A 44 13.00 20.68 -9.34
N LYS A 45 12.78 20.60 -8.01
CA LYS A 45 13.69 21.16 -7.00
C LYS A 45 14.83 20.20 -6.61
N PHE A 46 14.54 18.91 -6.43
CA PHE A 46 15.48 17.95 -5.85
C PHE A 46 16.05 16.95 -6.86
N THR A 47 15.32 16.67 -7.94
CA THR A 47 15.71 15.69 -8.95
C THR A 47 15.37 16.21 -10.36
N PRO A 48 15.98 17.33 -10.81
CA PRO A 48 15.59 17.99 -12.06
C PRO A 48 15.83 17.13 -13.31
N ALA A 49 16.65 16.07 -13.20
CA ALA A 49 16.86 15.09 -14.26
C ALA A 49 15.66 14.12 -14.45
N LEU A 50 14.72 14.06 -13.49
CA LEU A 50 13.54 13.21 -13.58
C LEU A 50 12.39 13.97 -14.26
N ILE A 51 11.71 13.28 -15.17
CA ILE A 51 10.68 13.84 -16.02
C ILE A 51 9.38 13.98 -15.20
N PRO A 52 8.70 15.15 -15.23
CA PRO A 52 7.42 15.31 -14.57
C PRO A 52 6.36 14.37 -15.19
N ILE A 53 5.49 13.81 -14.36
CA ILE A 53 4.38 13.00 -14.84
C ILE A 53 3.27 13.93 -15.38
N PRO A 54 2.65 13.63 -16.53
CA PRO A 54 1.55 14.44 -17.04
C PRO A 54 0.39 14.46 -16.04
N LEU A 55 -0.30 15.59 -15.98
CA LEU A 55 -1.49 15.71 -15.15
C LEU A 55 -2.63 14.88 -15.71
N ALA A 56 -3.39 14.41 -14.75
CA ALA A 56 -4.42 13.42 -14.87
C ALA A 56 -5.69 14.07 -15.50
N GLN A 57 -5.89 13.91 -16.82
CA GLN A 57 -7.10 14.38 -17.53
C GLN A 57 -8.27 13.40 -17.42
N GLU A 58 -7.99 12.11 -17.66
CA GLU A 58 -8.96 11.02 -17.53
C GLU A 58 -9.25 10.68 -16.06
N LYS A 59 -10.34 9.97 -15.77
CA LYS A 59 -10.62 9.50 -14.39
C LYS A 59 -10.48 7.98 -14.22
N PHE A 60 -10.06 7.29 -15.25
CA PHE A 60 -10.04 5.83 -15.26
C PHE A 60 -9.07 5.22 -14.24
N TRP A 61 -7.81 5.70 -14.16
CA TRP A 61 -6.87 5.23 -13.13
C TRP A 61 -7.35 5.55 -11.73
N LEU A 62 -8.12 6.64 -11.56
CA LEU A 62 -8.62 7.06 -10.26
C LEU A 62 -9.63 6.04 -9.74
N VAL A 63 -10.53 5.57 -10.61
CA VAL A 63 -11.48 4.50 -10.27
C VAL A 63 -10.73 3.22 -9.87
N LEU A 64 -9.74 2.80 -10.66
CA LEU A 64 -8.95 1.59 -10.36
C LEU A 64 -8.19 1.70 -9.03
N THR A 65 -7.52 2.83 -8.81
CA THR A 65 -6.70 3.07 -7.61
C THR A 65 -7.58 3.16 -6.38
N THR A 66 -8.70 3.89 -6.47
CA THR A 66 -9.68 4.03 -5.39
C THR A 66 -10.30 2.67 -5.04
N SER A 67 -10.73 1.91 -6.04
CA SER A 67 -11.30 0.57 -5.82
C SER A 67 -10.31 -0.35 -5.11
N LEU A 68 -9.04 -0.33 -5.50
CA LEU A 68 -8.00 -1.13 -4.85
C LEU A 68 -7.76 -0.69 -3.40
N MET A 69 -7.64 0.62 -3.14
CA MET A 69 -7.41 1.12 -1.79
C MET A 69 -8.58 0.81 -0.86
N VAL A 70 -9.83 0.97 -1.33
CA VAL A 70 -11.03 0.58 -0.56
C VAL A 70 -11.05 -0.93 -0.29
N THR A 71 -10.67 -1.75 -1.27
CA THR A 71 -10.57 -3.20 -1.09
C THR A 71 -9.53 -3.56 -0.04
N LEU A 72 -8.37 -2.90 -0.03
CA LEU A 72 -7.34 -3.10 0.98
C LEU A 72 -7.80 -2.65 2.37
N VAL A 73 -8.50 -1.53 2.49
CA VAL A 73 -9.13 -1.09 3.75
C VAL A 73 -10.07 -2.17 4.26
N PHE A 74 -10.92 -2.71 3.39
CA PHE A 74 -11.85 -3.78 3.75
C PHE A 74 -11.10 -5.05 4.18
N MET A 75 -10.07 -5.48 3.45
CA MET A 75 -9.27 -6.64 3.83
C MET A 75 -8.58 -6.46 5.18
N CYS A 76 -8.04 -5.27 5.46
CA CYS A 76 -7.44 -4.97 6.75
C CYS A 76 -8.49 -4.96 7.86
N PHE A 77 -9.67 -4.37 7.61
CA PHE A 77 -10.79 -4.37 8.54
C PHE A 77 -11.29 -5.78 8.86
N TRP A 78 -11.43 -6.62 7.83
CA TRP A 78 -11.83 -8.01 7.98
C TRP A 78 -10.77 -8.82 8.72
N GLY A 79 -9.49 -8.64 8.39
CA GLY A 79 -8.36 -9.29 9.04
C GLY A 79 -8.25 -8.97 10.53
N GLN A 80 -8.43 -7.71 10.92
CA GLN A 80 -8.33 -7.32 12.33
C GLN A 80 -9.46 -7.87 13.21
N SER A 81 -10.65 -8.16 12.64
CA SER A 81 -11.81 -8.59 13.42
C SER A 81 -11.61 -9.97 14.05
N ASN A 82 -10.94 -10.88 13.32
CA ASN A 82 -10.54 -12.18 13.83
C ASN A 82 -9.27 -12.64 13.10
N ILE A 83 -8.11 -12.21 13.58
CA ILE A 83 -6.83 -12.47 12.92
C ILE A 83 -6.50 -13.97 12.81
N LYS A 84 -6.98 -14.79 13.75
CA LYS A 84 -6.76 -16.23 13.74
C LYS A 84 -7.51 -16.90 12.59
N LYS A 85 -8.78 -16.56 12.41
CA LYS A 85 -9.61 -17.11 11.33
C LYS A 85 -9.29 -16.48 9.96
N ASN A 86 -8.95 -15.20 9.95
CA ASN A 86 -8.83 -14.40 8.73
C ASN A 86 -7.39 -14.12 8.32
N HIS A 87 -6.39 -14.82 8.85
CA HIS A 87 -4.97 -14.59 8.52
C HIS A 87 -4.65 -14.74 7.02
N TRP A 88 -5.49 -15.47 6.27
CA TRP A 88 -5.37 -15.64 4.82
C TRP A 88 -5.46 -14.33 4.03
N VAL A 89 -5.99 -13.25 4.62
CA VAL A 89 -6.00 -11.93 3.97
C VAL A 89 -4.60 -11.32 3.85
N MET A 90 -3.65 -11.75 4.70
CA MET A 90 -2.30 -11.20 4.73
C MET A 90 -1.52 -11.48 3.43
N PRO A 91 -1.48 -12.72 2.90
CA PRO A 91 -0.95 -12.98 1.57
C PRO A 91 -1.58 -12.11 0.46
N ALA A 92 -2.90 -11.87 0.49
CA ALA A 92 -3.56 -11.07 -0.53
C ALA A 92 -3.08 -9.60 -0.50
N ILE A 93 -2.96 -9.00 0.68
CA ILE A 93 -2.41 -7.65 0.87
C ILE A 93 -0.95 -7.60 0.39
N LEU A 94 -0.14 -8.61 0.73
CA LEU A 94 1.26 -8.70 0.33
C LEU A 94 1.42 -8.81 -1.18
N VAL A 95 0.64 -9.67 -1.84
CA VAL A 95 0.66 -9.82 -3.30
C VAL A 95 0.26 -8.49 -3.95
N SER A 96 -0.82 -7.86 -3.49
CA SER A 96 -1.25 -6.56 -4.03
C SER A 96 -0.14 -5.51 -3.97
N LYS A 97 0.52 -5.36 -2.82
CA LYS A 97 1.61 -4.37 -2.63
C LYS A 97 2.91 -4.73 -3.32
N PHE A 98 3.23 -6.03 -3.40
CA PHE A 98 4.36 -6.49 -4.18
C PHE A 98 4.18 -6.19 -5.67
N THR A 99 3.01 -6.53 -6.22
CA THR A 99 2.68 -6.30 -7.62
C THR A 99 2.73 -4.80 -7.95
N SER A 100 2.13 -3.93 -7.14
CA SER A 100 2.19 -2.49 -7.39
C SER A 100 3.61 -1.95 -7.31
N THR A 101 4.39 -2.34 -6.29
CA THR A 101 5.82 -1.95 -6.16
C THR A 101 6.63 -2.37 -7.38
N LEU A 102 6.42 -3.61 -7.85
CA LEU A 102 7.10 -4.14 -9.03
C LEU A 102 6.74 -3.34 -10.29
N PHE A 103 5.46 -3.05 -10.53
CA PHE A 103 5.05 -2.26 -11.70
C PHE A 103 5.51 -0.81 -11.63
N PHE A 104 5.48 -0.17 -10.45
CA PHE A 104 6.09 1.16 -10.27
C PHE A 104 7.58 1.14 -10.62
N PHE A 105 8.31 0.13 -10.16
CA PHE A 105 9.73 -0.02 -10.44
C PHE A 105 10.02 -0.29 -11.93
N LEU A 106 9.26 -1.18 -12.55
CA LEU A 106 9.39 -1.49 -13.97
C LEU A 106 9.09 -0.27 -14.84
N PHE A 107 8.03 0.48 -14.55
CA PHE A 107 7.70 1.70 -15.30
C PHE A 107 8.70 2.83 -15.09
N PHE A 108 9.29 2.92 -13.90
CA PHE A 108 10.39 3.85 -13.65
C PHE A 108 11.61 3.57 -14.55
N ILE A 109 11.96 2.29 -14.72
CA ILE A 109 13.14 1.90 -15.53
C ILE A 109 12.86 1.93 -17.03
N LEU A 110 11.69 1.42 -17.44
CA LEU A 110 11.40 1.10 -18.85
C LEU A 110 10.71 2.24 -19.61
N HIS A 111 9.99 3.15 -18.94
CA HIS A 111 9.20 4.18 -19.60
C HIS A 111 9.65 5.60 -19.24
N LEU A 112 9.26 6.07 -18.06
CA LEU A 112 9.44 7.44 -17.63
C LEU A 112 10.17 7.39 -16.30
N LYS A 113 11.42 7.86 -16.30
CA LYS A 113 12.19 8.12 -15.07
C LYS A 113 11.56 9.33 -14.36
N SER A 114 10.39 9.13 -13.80
CA SER A 114 9.62 10.14 -13.07
C SER A 114 9.71 9.87 -11.58
N LEU A 115 9.83 10.95 -10.80
CA LEU A 115 9.82 10.87 -9.34
C LEU A 115 8.53 10.22 -8.82
N ALA A 116 7.40 10.38 -9.52
CA ALA A 116 6.12 9.76 -9.17
C ALA A 116 6.22 8.23 -9.06
N TYR A 117 6.92 7.58 -10.00
CA TYR A 117 7.11 6.13 -9.93
C TYR A 117 8.02 5.74 -8.76
N MET A 118 9.08 6.49 -8.46
CA MET A 118 9.92 6.25 -7.28
C MET A 118 9.15 6.41 -5.98
N VAL A 119 8.30 7.45 -5.87
CA VAL A 119 7.42 7.64 -4.71
C VAL A 119 6.53 6.41 -4.52
N GLY A 120 5.94 5.89 -5.61
CA GLY A 120 5.16 4.66 -5.59
C GLY A 120 5.96 3.43 -5.13
N VAL A 121 7.19 3.24 -5.63
CA VAL A 121 8.09 2.15 -5.18
C VAL A 121 8.39 2.27 -3.69
N LEU A 122 8.73 3.46 -3.22
CA LEU A 122 9.09 3.68 -1.82
C LEU A 122 7.88 3.50 -0.90
N SER A 123 6.72 4.05 -1.28
CA SER A 123 5.51 3.95 -0.46
C SER A 123 4.99 2.52 -0.42
N ASP A 124 4.76 1.88 -1.56
CA ASP A 124 4.19 0.52 -1.60
C ASP A 124 5.21 -0.53 -1.17
N GLY A 125 6.50 -0.32 -1.47
CA GLY A 125 7.59 -1.18 -1.02
C GLY A 125 7.74 -1.13 0.49
N PHE A 126 7.64 0.04 1.12
CA PHE A 126 7.64 0.16 2.58
C PHE A 126 6.47 -0.60 3.21
N VAL A 127 5.25 -0.41 2.69
CA VAL A 127 4.07 -1.13 3.17
C VAL A 127 4.25 -2.64 3.04
N PHE A 128 4.76 -3.11 1.88
CA PHE A 128 5.04 -4.51 1.64
C PHE A 128 6.05 -5.07 2.65
N LEU A 129 7.20 -4.42 2.82
CA LEU A 129 8.28 -4.89 3.71
C LEU A 129 7.83 -4.95 5.17
N VAL A 130 7.22 -3.89 5.68
CA VAL A 130 6.71 -3.85 7.06
C VAL A 130 5.68 -4.94 7.30
N THR A 131 4.75 -5.10 6.35
CA THR A 131 3.71 -6.13 6.43
C THR A 131 4.31 -7.53 6.37
N LEU A 132 5.31 -7.76 5.52
CA LEU A 132 5.97 -9.05 5.37
C LEU A 132 6.70 -9.45 6.66
N VAL A 133 7.49 -8.54 7.23
CA VAL A 133 8.26 -8.80 8.45
C VAL A 133 7.34 -9.12 9.63
N ILE A 134 6.29 -8.34 9.83
CA ILE A 134 5.35 -8.57 10.93
C ILE A 134 4.54 -9.85 10.72
N TYR A 135 4.12 -10.13 9.48
CA TYR A 135 3.42 -11.36 9.13
C TYR A 135 4.29 -12.61 9.34
N GLN A 136 5.55 -12.59 8.90
CA GLN A 136 6.48 -13.70 9.12
C GLN A 136 6.70 -14.00 10.60
N LYS A 137 6.77 -12.96 11.45
CA LYS A 137 6.87 -13.11 12.91
C LYS A 137 5.60 -13.70 13.54
N ALA A 138 4.42 -13.41 12.96
CA ALA A 138 3.14 -13.91 13.44
C ALA A 138 2.79 -15.32 12.90
N LYS A 139 3.32 -15.71 11.73
CA LYS A 139 2.99 -16.96 11.03
C LYS A 139 3.11 -18.24 11.89
N PRO A 140 4.14 -18.45 12.73
CA PRO A 140 4.25 -19.65 13.56
C PRO A 140 3.09 -19.80 14.56
N TYR A 141 2.60 -18.67 15.08
CA TYR A 141 1.50 -18.62 16.05
C TYR A 141 0.13 -18.82 15.40
N LEU A 142 0.01 -18.41 14.13
CA LEU A 142 -1.20 -18.61 13.34
C LEU A 142 -1.32 -20.05 12.84
N ALA A 143 -0.19 -20.70 12.51
CA ALA A 143 -0.15 -22.09 12.05
C ALA A 143 -0.38 -23.11 13.16
N SER A 144 0.03 -22.82 14.40
CA SER A 144 -0.15 -23.73 15.55
C SER A 144 -1.60 -23.90 16.02
N GLN A 145 -2.53 -23.11 15.48
CA GLN A 145 -3.96 -23.19 15.80
C GLN A 145 -4.83 -23.62 14.61
N GLY A 146 -4.21 -24.05 13.51
CA GLY A 146 -4.86 -24.73 12.40
C GLY A 146 -4.90 -26.25 12.63
N VAL A 147 -5.65 -26.68 13.64
CA VAL A 147 -6.22 -28.04 13.76
C VAL A 147 -7.73 -27.87 13.92
#